data_AF-A0A4S9UHI6-F1
#
_entry.id   AF-A0A4S9UHI6-F1
#
_cell.length_a   1.000
_cell.length_b   1.000
_cell.length_c   1.000
_cell.angle_alpha   90.00
_cell.angle_beta   90.00
_cell.angle_gamma   90.00
#
_symmetry.space_group_name_H-M   'P 1'
#
loop_
_entity.id
_entity.type
_entity.pdbx_description
1 polymer ?
#
loop_
_entity_poly.entity_id
_entity_poly.type
_entity_poly.pdbx_seq_one_letter_code
_entity_poly.pdbx_strand_id
1 'polypeptide(L)'
;MEQEKAISALQNQTHGIIILDTVVSYSRMFARLAMGLDKQPQLIAHLTTKSNSSAGGGGGGDDSGPRETLPERAANTIRYAFVACLNDRTGSSSTGLSPTGAPEGKRRGIYTLANLCLKILFACRKTRGAAQIFENIFVQSPPLRNPEARKAPTFDLKDVLAIFRWQETIYATPPGATQPDNYIDPDFVGMVDEPTGEDALDLPDMNNIHSKMTALIHQGLLGGYISFSREKFAIQGAKLKGALAAGFPNAWKTIEARADAEVPGWKLETSAPIHAGGVVRLSGVRPVGLS
;
A
#
# COMPACT_ATOMS: atom_id res chain seq x y z
N MET A 1 -27.75 29.05 15.67
CA MET A 1 -28.56 28.23 16.59
C MET A 1 -28.57 26.75 16.22
N GLU A 2 -29.18 26.31 15.11
CA GLU A 2 -29.20 24.86 14.73
C GLU A 2 -27.78 24.28 14.50
N GLN A 3 -26.94 24.99 13.76
CA GLN A 3 -25.58 24.52 13.44
C GLN A 3 -24.65 24.48 14.65
N GLU A 4 -24.81 25.39 15.61
CA GLU A 4 -24.02 25.39 16.86
C GLU A 4 -24.38 24.19 17.74
N LYS A 5 -25.68 23.86 17.85
CA LYS A 5 -26.14 22.67 18.59
C LYS A 5 -25.59 21.37 17.99
N ALA A 6 -25.55 21.27 16.66
CA ALA A 6 -24.96 20.11 15.98
C ALA A 6 -23.45 19.97 16.28
N ILE A 7 -22.72 21.09 16.38
CA ILE A 7 -21.30 21.09 16.74
C ILE A 7 -21.09 20.71 18.22
N SER A 8 -21.94 21.19 19.12
CA SER A 8 -21.91 20.74 20.52
C SER A 8 -22.21 19.25 20.64
N ALA A 9 -23.11 18.70 19.82
CA ALA A 9 -23.39 17.27 19.79
C ALA A 9 -22.24 16.45 19.17
N LEU A 10 -21.48 17.01 18.23
CA LEU A 10 -20.25 16.41 17.67
C LEU A 10 -19.13 16.25 18.71
N GLN A 11 -19.09 17.12 19.72
CA GLN A 11 -18.12 17.00 20.83
C GLN A 11 -18.36 15.75 21.68
N ASN A 12 -19.57 15.19 21.64
CA ASN A 12 -19.85 13.95 22.35
C ASN A 12 -18.97 12.80 21.80
N GLN A 13 -18.36 12.06 22.72
CA GLN A 13 -17.38 11.03 22.39
C GLN A 13 -18.04 9.78 21.79
N THR A 14 -19.21 9.38 22.29
CA THR A 14 -19.87 8.11 21.89
C THR A 14 -20.80 8.28 20.69
N HIS A 15 -21.59 9.34 20.64
CA HIS A 15 -22.60 9.54 19.59
C HIS A 15 -22.21 10.60 18.54
N GLY A 16 -21.09 11.29 18.71
CA GLY A 16 -20.66 12.36 17.80
C GLY A 16 -20.39 11.88 16.37
N ILE A 17 -20.04 10.61 16.17
CA ILE A 17 -19.79 10.04 14.84
C ILE A 17 -21.04 10.03 13.95
N ILE A 18 -22.22 9.79 14.53
CA ILE A 18 -23.50 9.72 13.79
C ILE A 18 -23.87 11.11 13.27
N ILE A 19 -23.51 12.14 14.02
CA ILE A 19 -23.79 13.55 13.73
C ILE A 19 -22.74 14.15 12.77
N LEU A 20 -21.65 13.44 12.49
CA LEU A 20 -20.58 13.95 11.62
C LEU A 20 -21.10 14.30 10.21
N ASP A 21 -21.87 13.40 9.59
CA ASP A 21 -22.37 13.61 8.22
C ASP A 21 -23.39 14.76 8.16
N THR A 22 -24.18 14.95 9.22
CA THR A 22 -25.11 16.09 9.31
C THR A 22 -24.34 17.40 9.49
N VAL A 23 -23.30 17.44 10.33
CA VAL A 23 -22.42 18.61 10.50
C VAL A 23 -21.70 18.95 9.19
N VAL A 24 -21.21 17.96 8.45
CA VAL A 24 -20.56 18.18 7.15
C VAL A 24 -21.56 18.73 6.12
N SER A 25 -22.78 18.20 6.08
CA SER A 25 -23.85 18.70 5.19
C SER A 25 -24.22 20.15 5.51
N TYR A 26 -24.46 20.47 6.78
CA TYR A 26 -24.74 21.84 7.22
C TYR A 26 -23.57 22.79 6.94
N SER A 27 -22.32 22.35 7.19
CA SER A 27 -21.13 23.15 6.89
C SER A 27 -21.01 23.46 5.40
N ARG A 28 -21.42 22.54 4.51
CA ARG A 28 -21.45 22.77 3.06
C ARG A 28 -22.51 23.79 2.65
N MET A 29 -23.72 23.70 3.20
CA MET A 29 -24.78 24.68 2.94
C MET A 29 -24.39 26.07 3.47
N PHE A 30 -23.84 26.10 4.67
CA PHE A 30 -23.39 27.33 5.32
C PHE A 30 -22.23 28.00 4.58
N ALA A 31 -21.27 27.22 4.09
CA ALA A 31 -20.19 27.74 3.25
C ALA A 31 -20.71 28.36 1.95
N ARG A 32 -21.67 27.70 1.29
CA ARG A 32 -22.29 28.24 0.06
C ARG A 32 -23.05 29.54 0.32
N LEU A 33 -23.82 29.59 1.41
CA LEU A 33 -24.53 30.80 1.81
C LEU A 33 -23.56 31.93 2.14
N ALA A 34 -22.53 31.68 2.95
CA ALA A 34 -21.53 32.67 3.33
C ALA A 34 -20.79 33.24 2.10
N MET A 35 -20.35 32.39 1.17
CA MET A 35 -19.70 32.83 -0.07
C MET A 35 -20.67 33.51 -1.05
N GLY A 36 -21.93 33.10 -1.09
CA GLY A 36 -22.96 33.73 -1.91
C GLY A 36 -23.28 35.14 -1.43
N LEU A 37 -23.42 35.31 -0.11
CA LEU A 37 -23.63 36.60 0.54
C LEU A 37 -22.41 37.53 0.36
N ASP A 38 -21.19 37.02 0.46
CA ASP A 38 -19.96 37.78 0.22
C ASP A 38 -19.89 38.37 -1.21
N LYS A 39 -20.38 37.62 -2.20
CA LYS A 39 -20.47 38.09 -3.59
C LYS A 39 -21.58 39.12 -3.84
N GLN A 40 -22.57 39.22 -2.95
CA GLN A 40 -23.71 40.12 -3.09
C GLN A 40 -23.86 41.02 -1.85
N PRO A 41 -22.95 41.99 -1.64
CA PRO A 41 -22.94 42.83 -0.45
C PRO A 41 -24.21 43.70 -0.30
N GLN A 42 -24.91 43.96 -1.40
CA GLN A 42 -26.17 44.74 -1.42
C GLN A 42 -27.27 44.12 -0.56
N LEU A 43 -27.34 42.78 -0.49
CA LEU A 43 -28.35 42.06 0.30
C LEU A 43 -28.10 42.12 1.82
N ILE A 44 -26.86 42.43 2.22
CA ILE A 44 -26.44 42.47 3.63
C ILE A 44 -26.52 43.89 4.20
N ALA A 45 -26.50 44.93 3.35
CA ALA A 45 -26.47 46.34 3.75
C ALA A 45 -27.56 46.70 4.77
N HIS A 46 -28.77 46.14 4.64
CA HIS A 46 -29.87 46.35 5.58
C HIS A 46 -29.68 45.64 6.92
N LEU A 47 -29.00 44.49 6.96
CA LEU A 47 -28.64 43.80 8.20
C LEU A 47 -27.53 44.53 8.96
N THR A 48 -26.55 45.08 8.24
CA THR A 48 -25.50 45.93 8.81
C THR A 48 -26.07 47.24 9.36
N THR A 49 -27.04 47.83 8.65
CA THR A 49 -27.77 49.03 9.11
C THR A 49 -28.63 48.73 10.33
N LYS A 50 -29.36 47.60 10.35
CA LYS A 50 -30.20 47.18 11.49
C LYS A 50 -29.39 46.89 12.75
N SER A 51 -28.17 46.36 12.62
CA SER A 51 -27.24 46.19 13.75
C SER A 51 -26.66 47.52 14.27
N ASN A 52 -26.61 48.56 13.44
CA ASN A 52 -26.18 49.89 13.84
C ASN A 52 -27.34 50.72 14.43
N SER A 53 -28.57 50.52 13.97
CA SER A 53 -29.75 51.23 14.51
C SER A 53 -30.24 50.67 15.85
N SER A 54 -29.86 49.44 16.23
CA SER A 54 -30.11 48.89 17.57
C SER A 54 -29.07 49.28 18.62
N ALA A 55 -28.03 50.03 18.21
CA ALA A 55 -27.01 50.60 19.10
C ALA A 55 -27.19 52.14 19.12
N GLY A 56 -28.35 52.59 19.60
CA GLY A 56 -28.57 54.00 19.88
C GLY A 56 -27.86 54.43 21.16
N GLY A 57 -26.86 55.30 21.02
CA GLY A 57 -26.39 56.22 22.07
C GLY A 57 -25.39 55.66 23.09
N GLY A 58 -24.20 56.26 23.16
CA GLY A 58 -23.26 56.10 24.27
C GLY A 58 -21.81 56.01 23.81
N GLY A 59 -21.04 57.07 24.07
CA GLY A 59 -19.67 57.23 23.58
C GLY A 59 -18.60 56.37 24.26
N GLY A 60 -17.41 56.42 23.66
CA GLY A 60 -16.08 56.26 24.27
C GLY A 60 -15.79 54.97 25.03
N GLY A 61 -14.89 54.15 24.49
CA GLY A 61 -14.24 53.08 25.25
C GLY A 61 -13.79 51.91 24.38
N ASP A 62 -12.52 51.98 23.98
CA ASP A 62 -11.55 50.94 23.66
C ASP A 62 -11.98 49.46 23.49
N ASP A 63 -11.30 48.84 22.51
CA ASP A 63 -10.99 47.40 22.43
C ASP A 63 -12.04 46.43 21.86
N SER A 64 -12.52 46.72 20.66
CA SER A 64 -13.04 45.67 19.77
C SER A 64 -12.36 45.77 18.41
N GLY A 65 -11.59 44.74 18.08
CA GLY A 65 -11.03 44.55 16.74
C GLY A 65 -12.10 44.61 15.63
N PRO A 66 -11.69 44.59 14.35
CA PRO A 66 -12.60 44.72 13.22
C PRO A 66 -13.80 43.77 13.39
N ARG A 67 -15.02 44.31 13.46
CA ARG A 67 -16.25 43.52 13.64
C ARG A 67 -16.24 42.35 12.65
N GLU A 68 -16.41 41.14 13.16
CA GLU A 68 -16.29 39.94 12.34
C GLU A 68 -17.32 39.97 11.21
N THR A 69 -16.87 39.76 9.96
CA THR A 69 -17.79 39.71 8.82
C THR A 69 -18.62 38.42 8.90
N LEU A 70 -19.82 38.42 8.31
CA LEU A 70 -20.67 37.21 8.30
C LEU A 70 -19.93 35.97 7.75
N PRO A 71 -19.12 36.08 6.68
CA PRO A 71 -18.27 34.98 6.21
C PRO A 71 -17.16 34.57 7.19
N GLU A 72 -16.60 35.50 7.96
CA GLU A 72 -15.62 35.19 9.00
C GLU A 72 -16.26 34.45 10.17
N ARG A 73 -17.45 34.89 10.61
CA ARG A 73 -18.23 34.16 11.60
C ARG A 73 -18.53 32.74 11.11
N ALA A 74 -18.82 32.61 9.80
CA ALA A 74 -19.07 31.31 9.20
C ALA A 74 -17.83 30.40 9.17
N ALA A 75 -16.67 30.97 8.82
CA ALA A 75 -15.39 30.27 8.89
C ALA A 75 -15.04 29.85 10.33
N ASN A 76 -15.30 30.71 11.31
CA ASN A 76 -15.09 30.43 12.73
C ASN A 76 -15.97 29.25 13.20
N THR A 77 -17.25 29.20 12.82
CA THR A 77 -18.12 28.06 13.13
C THR A 77 -17.60 26.73 12.55
N ILE A 78 -17.16 26.72 11.28
CA ILE A 78 -16.60 25.51 10.66
C ILE A 78 -15.26 25.14 11.30
N ARG A 79 -14.46 26.12 11.73
CA ARG A 79 -13.21 25.90 12.46
C ARG A 79 -13.45 25.17 13.79
N TYR A 80 -14.51 25.51 14.53
CA TYR A 80 -14.87 24.77 15.75
C TYR A 80 -15.20 23.30 15.47
N ALA A 81 -15.95 23.02 14.40
CA ALA A 81 -16.23 21.65 13.97
C ALA A 81 -14.95 20.89 13.57
N PHE A 82 -14.05 21.55 12.83
CA PHE A 82 -12.75 21.00 12.45
C PHE A 82 -11.89 20.65 13.67
N VAL A 83 -11.77 21.56 14.65
CA VAL A 83 -11.01 21.32 15.89
C VAL A 83 -11.65 20.20 16.72
N ALA A 84 -12.98 20.11 16.76
CA ALA A 84 -13.67 19.00 17.43
C ALA A 84 -13.33 17.64 16.78
N CYS A 85 -13.16 17.58 15.45
CA CYS A 85 -12.69 16.38 14.74
C CYS A 85 -11.20 16.10 14.96
N LEU A 86 -10.34 17.12 15.12
CA LEU A 86 -8.91 16.94 15.41
C LEU A 86 -8.65 16.38 16.80
N ASN A 87 -9.38 16.87 17.79
CA ASN A 87 -9.28 16.42 19.18
C ASN A 87 -9.95 15.07 19.41
N ASP A 88 -10.41 14.41 18.35
CA ASP A 88 -11.06 13.12 18.44
C ASP A 88 -10.07 12.03 18.86
N ARG A 89 -10.37 11.42 20.01
CA ARG A 89 -9.67 10.25 20.55
C ARG A 89 -10.44 8.96 20.32
N THR A 90 -11.58 8.99 19.62
CA THR A 90 -12.29 7.77 19.23
C THR A 90 -11.61 7.10 18.03
N GLY A 91 -10.94 5.98 18.29
CA GLY A 91 -10.30 5.16 17.26
C GLY A 91 -9.46 4.05 17.87
N SER A 92 -9.30 2.95 17.13
CA SER A 92 -8.53 1.78 17.59
C SER A 92 -7.02 2.01 17.54
N SER A 93 -6.55 2.95 16.71
CA SER A 93 -5.13 3.28 16.55
C SER A 93 -4.80 4.70 17.03
N SER A 94 -3.61 4.90 17.60
CA SER A 94 -3.11 6.23 17.99
C SER A 94 -3.02 7.20 16.81
N THR A 95 -2.79 6.66 15.60
CA THR A 95 -2.74 7.39 14.34
C THR A 95 -4.11 7.69 13.74
N GLY A 96 -5.19 7.06 14.23
CA GLY A 96 -6.57 7.29 13.76
C GLY A 96 -6.89 6.70 12.39
N LEU A 97 -6.13 5.68 11.99
CA LEU A 97 -6.31 4.91 10.77
C LEU A 97 -6.81 3.50 11.10
N SER A 98 -7.78 3.02 10.32
CA SER A 98 -8.16 1.60 10.22
C SER A 98 -6.98 0.77 9.69
N PRO A 99 -6.95 -0.57 9.90
CA PRO A 99 -5.98 -1.47 9.26
C PRO A 99 -5.90 -1.31 7.72
N THR A 100 -6.98 -0.84 7.10
CA THR A 100 -7.06 -0.55 5.66
C THR A 100 -6.43 0.79 5.26
N GLY A 101 -6.02 1.61 6.23
CA GLY A 101 -5.49 2.95 6.00
C GLY A 101 -6.55 4.04 5.80
N ALA A 102 -7.82 3.76 6.07
CA ALA A 102 -8.89 4.76 6.06
C ALA A 102 -8.97 5.49 7.42
N PRO A 103 -9.26 6.80 7.46
CA PRO A 103 -9.45 7.52 8.73
C PRO A 103 -10.68 6.97 9.46
N GLU A 104 -10.55 6.72 10.76
CA GLU A 104 -11.60 6.19 11.62
C GLU A 104 -12.33 7.30 12.38
N GLY A 105 -13.56 7.05 12.85
CA GLY A 105 -14.24 7.94 13.78
C GLY A 105 -14.61 9.30 13.20
N LYS A 106 -14.49 10.36 14.02
CA LYS A 106 -14.74 11.75 13.59
C LYS A 106 -13.60 12.29 12.73
N ARG A 107 -12.45 11.60 12.69
CA ARG A 107 -11.29 11.99 11.88
C ARG A 107 -11.55 11.93 10.37
N ARG A 108 -12.58 11.18 9.93
CA ARG A 108 -13.09 11.20 8.54
C ARG A 108 -13.46 12.60 8.04
N GLY A 109 -13.93 13.46 8.95
CA GLY A 109 -14.40 14.81 8.60
C GLY A 109 -13.29 15.87 8.50
N ILE A 110 -12.08 15.61 9.02
CA ILE A 110 -11.02 16.62 9.17
C ILE A 110 -10.71 17.31 7.85
N TYR A 111 -10.41 16.54 6.80
CA TYR A 111 -10.02 17.08 5.50
C TYR A 111 -11.20 17.77 4.79
N THR A 112 -12.42 17.25 4.94
CA THR A 112 -13.62 17.86 4.34
C THR A 112 -13.93 19.22 4.98
N LEU A 113 -13.88 19.31 6.31
CA LEU A 113 -14.12 20.54 7.05
C LEU A 113 -12.99 21.55 6.85
N ALA A 114 -11.73 21.09 6.84
CA ALA A 114 -10.58 21.92 6.50
C ALA A 114 -10.72 22.54 5.09
N ASN A 115 -11.06 21.74 4.08
CA ASN A 115 -11.24 22.22 2.71
C ASN A 115 -12.38 23.23 2.59
N LEU A 116 -13.49 23.06 3.34
CA LEU A 116 -14.57 24.04 3.39
C LEU A 116 -14.14 25.33 4.08
N CYS A 117 -13.42 25.24 5.21
CA CYS A 117 -12.89 26.38 5.95
C CYS A 117 -11.91 27.19 5.08
N LEU A 118 -10.95 26.53 4.44
CA LEU A 118 -9.99 27.15 3.53
C LEU A 118 -10.68 27.84 2.36
N LYS A 119 -11.73 27.23 1.76
CA LYS A 119 -12.51 27.86 0.68
C LYS A 119 -13.13 29.19 1.10
N ILE A 120 -13.71 29.26 2.30
CA ILE A 120 -14.28 30.51 2.81
C ILE A 120 -13.17 31.51 3.12
N LEU A 121 -12.11 31.10 3.80
CA LEU A 121 -10.99 31.98 4.17
C LEU A 121 -10.31 32.62 2.94
N PHE A 122 -10.10 31.84 1.87
CA PHE A 122 -9.56 32.37 0.62
C PHE A 122 -10.55 33.28 -0.11
N ALA A 123 -11.85 32.95 -0.11
CA ALA A 123 -12.88 33.82 -0.68
C ALA A 123 -12.89 35.20 0.02
N CYS A 124 -12.77 35.21 1.35
CA CYS A 124 -12.76 36.42 2.17
C CYS A 124 -11.39 37.14 2.21
N ARG A 125 -10.39 36.66 1.45
CA ARG A 125 -8.99 37.15 1.45
C ARG A 125 -8.30 37.14 2.83
N LYS A 126 -8.78 36.32 3.77
CA LYS A 126 -8.23 36.20 5.13
C LYS A 126 -7.22 35.06 5.21
N THR A 127 -6.03 35.29 4.67
CA THR A 127 -4.94 34.29 4.58
C THR A 127 -4.32 33.92 5.94
N ARG A 128 -4.38 34.83 6.93
CA ARG A 128 -3.83 34.59 8.28
C ARG A 128 -4.50 33.40 8.99
N GLY A 129 -5.82 33.25 8.83
CA GLY A 129 -6.55 32.12 9.40
C GLY A 129 -6.23 30.79 8.71
N ALA A 130 -5.88 30.82 7.41
CA ALA A 130 -5.57 29.62 6.63
C ALA A 130 -4.26 28.97 7.10
N ALA A 131 -3.25 29.77 7.49
CA ALA A 131 -1.99 29.26 8.02
C ALA A 131 -2.20 28.36 9.25
N GLN A 132 -3.08 28.77 10.18
CA GLN A 132 -3.39 27.98 11.38
C GLN A 132 -4.09 26.65 11.03
N ILE A 133 -4.89 26.62 9.97
CA ILE A 133 -5.51 25.37 9.49
C ILE A 133 -4.43 24.42 8.96
N PHE A 134 -3.48 24.92 8.17
CA PHE A 134 -2.38 24.09 7.67
C PHE A 134 -1.49 23.55 8.79
N GLU A 135 -1.15 24.37 9.78
CA GLU A 135 -0.36 23.94 10.94
C GLU A 135 -1.06 22.81 11.71
N ASN A 136 -2.34 22.99 12.01
CA ASN A 136 -3.13 21.99 12.72
C ASN A 136 -3.27 20.68 11.91
N ILE A 137 -3.39 20.76 10.58
CA ILE A 137 -3.39 19.57 9.72
C ILE A 137 -2.03 18.88 9.78
N PHE A 138 -0.94 19.63 9.66
CA PHE A 138 0.41 19.07 9.65
C PHE A 138 0.74 18.35 10.96
N VAL A 139 0.33 18.91 12.10
CA VAL A 139 0.66 18.36 13.42
C VAL A 139 -0.31 17.27 13.88
N GLN A 140 -1.61 17.42 13.63
CA GLN A 140 -2.64 16.64 14.33
C GLN A 140 -3.50 15.75 13.42
N SER A 141 -3.45 15.91 12.09
CA SER A 141 -4.30 15.11 11.19
C SER A 141 -3.67 13.75 10.84
N PRO A 142 -4.47 12.70 10.62
CA PRO A 142 -3.97 11.43 10.10
C PRO A 142 -3.31 11.60 8.74
N PRO A 143 -2.21 10.88 8.42
CA PRO A 143 -1.55 11.01 7.13
C PRO A 143 -2.51 10.69 5.98
N LEU A 144 -2.45 11.50 4.91
CA LEU A 144 -3.24 11.34 3.68
C LEU A 144 -3.06 9.98 2.98
N ARG A 145 -2.00 9.25 3.34
CA ARG A 145 -1.67 7.95 2.77
C ARG A 145 -1.21 7.01 3.88
N ASN A 146 -1.72 5.79 3.86
CA ASN A 146 -1.34 4.74 4.80
C ASN A 146 0.20 4.61 4.84
N PRO A 147 0.86 4.84 5.99
CA PRO A 147 2.31 4.68 6.10
C PRO A 147 2.75 3.22 5.86
N GLU A 148 1.88 2.24 6.15
CA GLU A 148 2.12 0.82 5.84
C GLU A 148 2.12 0.54 4.32
N ALA A 149 1.45 1.37 3.51
CA ALA A 149 1.48 1.22 2.05
C ALA A 149 2.86 1.53 1.42
N ARG A 150 3.83 2.00 2.23
CA ARG A 150 5.23 2.13 1.81
C ARG A 150 6.04 0.84 2.04
N LYS A 151 5.54 -0.11 2.83
CA LYS A 151 6.23 -1.38 3.06
C LYS A 151 6.01 -2.28 1.84
N ALA A 152 7.10 -2.86 1.34
CA ALA A 152 7.00 -3.90 0.34
C ALA A 152 6.17 -5.06 0.91
N PRO A 153 5.24 -5.66 0.13
CA PRO A 153 4.59 -6.89 0.53
C PRO A 153 5.66 -7.97 0.79
N THR A 154 5.58 -8.64 1.93
CA THR A 154 6.53 -9.68 2.34
C THR A 154 5.83 -10.96 2.75
N PHE A 155 6.48 -12.10 2.56
CA PHE A 155 6.09 -13.38 3.16
C PHE A 155 7.30 -14.03 3.87
N ASP A 156 7.02 -14.94 4.80
CA ASP A 156 8.03 -15.61 5.63
C ASP A 156 8.61 -16.84 4.91
N LEU A 157 9.92 -17.03 5.00
CA LEU A 157 10.60 -18.17 4.40
C LEU A 157 10.35 -19.47 5.18
N LYS A 158 9.98 -19.37 6.47
CA LYS A 158 9.57 -20.56 7.26
C LYS A 158 8.29 -21.17 6.73
N ASP A 159 7.36 -20.32 6.28
CA ASP A 159 6.12 -20.78 5.66
C ASP A 159 6.43 -21.50 4.34
N VAL A 160 7.38 -20.97 3.55
CA VAL A 160 7.86 -21.61 2.32
C VAL A 160 8.51 -22.96 2.63
N LEU A 161 9.37 -23.02 3.64
CA LEU A 161 10.00 -24.28 4.09
C LEU A 161 8.95 -25.32 4.46
N ALA A 162 7.93 -24.93 5.23
CA ALA A 162 6.86 -25.83 5.63
C ALA A 162 6.08 -26.36 4.42
N ILE A 163 5.78 -25.50 3.44
CA ILE A 163 5.12 -25.88 2.20
C ILE A 163 5.98 -26.86 1.39
N PHE A 164 7.28 -26.57 1.24
CA PHE A 164 8.20 -27.41 0.47
C PHE A 164 8.37 -28.79 1.12
N ARG A 165 8.54 -28.85 2.45
CA ARG A 165 8.58 -30.12 3.18
C ARG A 165 7.28 -30.90 3.02
N TRP A 166 6.14 -30.23 3.16
CA TRP A 166 4.84 -30.85 2.96
C TRP A 166 4.70 -31.44 1.54
N GLN A 167 5.14 -30.70 0.53
CA GLN A 167 5.14 -31.15 -0.85
C GLN A 167 6.05 -32.38 -1.05
N GLU A 168 7.29 -32.35 -0.55
CA GLU A 168 8.22 -33.49 -0.61
C GLU A 168 7.67 -34.72 0.11
N THR A 169 7.03 -34.54 1.27
CA THR A 169 6.40 -35.68 1.97
C THR A 169 5.26 -36.32 1.18
N ILE A 170 4.50 -35.53 0.41
CA ILE A 170 3.42 -36.03 -0.44
C ILE A 170 3.98 -36.75 -1.68
N TYR A 171 5.09 -36.26 -2.24
CA TYR A 171 5.74 -36.94 -3.36
C TYR A 171 6.44 -38.22 -2.92
N ALA A 172 7.10 -38.21 -1.77
CA ALA A 172 7.74 -39.38 -1.20
C ALA A 172 6.72 -40.46 -0.78
N THR A 173 5.53 -40.06 -0.31
CA THR A 173 4.45 -40.99 0.07
C THR A 173 3.11 -40.55 -0.52
N PRO A 174 2.77 -40.99 -1.75
CA PRO A 174 1.46 -40.71 -2.33
C PRO A 174 0.32 -41.25 -1.45
N PRO A 175 -0.86 -40.59 -1.41
CA PRO A 175 -2.01 -41.09 -0.66
C PRO A 175 -2.42 -42.49 -1.14
N GLY A 176 -2.12 -43.52 -0.33
CA GLY A 176 -2.40 -44.93 -0.63
C GLY A 176 -1.17 -45.80 -0.91
N ALA A 177 0.04 -45.24 -0.97
CA ALA A 177 1.28 -46.00 -1.07
C ALA A 177 1.72 -46.49 0.33
N THR A 178 2.04 -47.80 0.44
CA THR A 178 2.52 -48.41 1.69
C THR A 178 4.03 -48.27 1.90
N GLN A 179 4.77 -47.78 0.90
CA GLN A 179 6.23 -47.63 0.94
C GLN A 179 6.67 -46.51 -0.02
N PRO A 180 7.70 -45.70 0.33
CA PRO A 180 8.29 -44.75 -0.61
C PRO A 180 8.86 -45.46 -1.83
N ASP A 181 8.83 -44.79 -2.98
CA ASP A 181 9.26 -45.32 -4.28
C ASP A 181 10.79 -45.51 -4.31
N ASN A 182 11.28 -46.58 -3.67
CA ASN A 182 12.69 -46.94 -3.56
C ASN A 182 13.21 -47.69 -4.81
N TYR A 183 12.75 -47.33 -6.01
CA TYR A 183 13.27 -47.93 -7.23
C TYR A 183 14.71 -47.48 -7.46
N ILE A 184 15.65 -48.39 -7.22
CA ILE A 184 17.06 -48.25 -7.57
C ILE A 184 17.30 -49.11 -8.80
N ASP A 185 17.73 -48.47 -9.89
CA ASP A 185 18.08 -49.13 -11.13
C ASP A 185 19.20 -50.18 -10.88
N PRO A 186 19.06 -51.43 -11.38
CA PRO A 186 20.03 -52.51 -11.18
C PRO A 186 21.49 -52.14 -11.45
N ASP A 187 21.73 -51.23 -12.40
CA ASP A 187 23.08 -50.76 -12.75
C ASP A 187 23.72 -49.88 -11.66
N PHE A 188 22.93 -49.42 -10.68
CA PHE A 188 23.34 -48.50 -9.62
C PHE A 188 23.23 -49.10 -8.20
N VAL A 189 22.82 -50.37 -8.08
CA VAL A 189 22.77 -51.08 -6.80
C VAL A 189 24.19 -51.19 -6.21
N GLY A 190 24.42 -50.55 -5.07
CA GLY A 190 25.71 -50.53 -4.37
C GLY A 190 26.66 -49.39 -4.76
N MET A 191 26.24 -48.47 -5.64
CA MET A 191 27.01 -47.26 -6.01
C MET A 191 26.64 -46.01 -5.17
N VAL A 192 25.53 -46.05 -4.44
CA VAL A 192 25.03 -44.95 -3.61
C VAL A 192 25.07 -45.36 -2.15
N ASP A 193 25.71 -44.56 -1.31
CA ASP A 193 25.60 -44.66 0.15
C ASP A 193 24.11 -44.59 0.49
N GLU A 194 23.55 -45.69 1.03
CA GLU A 194 22.14 -45.78 1.37
C GLU A 194 21.87 -44.79 2.53
N PRO A 195 21.11 -43.70 2.29
CA PRO A 195 20.92 -42.68 3.31
C PRO A 195 20.10 -43.28 4.45
N THR A 196 20.72 -43.43 5.61
CA THR A 196 20.14 -44.13 6.75
C THR A 196 19.48 -43.13 7.70
N GLY A 197 18.16 -43.24 7.91
CA GLY A 197 17.43 -42.48 8.94
C GLY A 197 16.71 -41.22 8.44
N GLU A 198 16.78 -40.12 9.19
CA GLU A 198 16.17 -38.83 8.85
C GLU A 198 16.75 -38.18 7.58
N ASP A 199 17.95 -38.61 7.17
CA ASP A 199 18.59 -38.32 5.88
C ASP A 199 17.97 -39.09 4.70
N ALA A 200 17.14 -40.11 4.95
CA ALA A 200 16.49 -40.91 3.90
C ALA A 200 15.39 -40.13 3.15
N LEU A 201 14.87 -39.06 3.77
CA LEU A 201 14.03 -38.08 3.12
C LEU A 201 14.87 -36.79 3.06
N ASP A 202 15.48 -36.50 1.92
CA ASP A 202 16.26 -35.28 1.64
C ASP A 202 15.37 -34.02 1.75
N LEU A 203 14.91 -33.74 2.97
CA LEU A 203 13.91 -32.74 3.26
C LEU A 203 14.58 -31.37 3.18
N PRO A 204 13.98 -30.42 2.47
CA PRO A 204 14.53 -29.08 2.34
C PRO A 204 14.79 -28.47 3.72
N ASP A 205 15.98 -27.91 3.89
CA ASP A 205 16.34 -27.07 5.04
C ASP A 205 16.36 -25.58 4.64
N MET A 206 16.47 -24.67 5.61
CA MET A 206 16.51 -23.22 5.36
C MET A 206 17.61 -22.81 4.38
N ASN A 207 18.77 -23.45 4.43
CA ASN A 207 19.85 -23.20 3.46
C ASN A 207 19.46 -23.62 2.03
N ASN A 208 18.72 -24.71 1.90
CA ASN A 208 18.19 -25.16 0.62
C ASN A 208 17.16 -24.15 0.09
N ILE A 209 16.23 -23.69 0.94
CA ILE A 209 15.25 -22.65 0.59
C ILE A 209 15.93 -21.35 0.18
N HIS A 210 16.93 -20.88 0.94
CA HIS A 210 17.71 -19.70 0.58
C HIS A 210 18.37 -19.85 -0.80
N SER A 211 18.95 -21.01 -1.08
CA SER A 211 19.60 -21.30 -2.36
C SER A 211 18.60 -21.33 -3.51
N LYS A 212 17.48 -22.05 -3.35
CA LYS A 212 16.40 -22.11 -4.35
C LYS A 212 15.81 -20.72 -4.62
N MET A 213 15.45 -19.98 -3.58
CA MET A 213 14.86 -18.64 -3.72
C MET A 213 15.85 -17.65 -4.35
N THR A 214 17.13 -17.70 -3.97
CA THR A 214 18.17 -16.84 -4.57
C THR A 214 18.37 -17.18 -6.06
N ALA A 215 18.37 -18.46 -6.42
CA ALA A 215 18.44 -18.89 -7.82
C ALA A 215 17.25 -18.39 -8.63
N LEU A 216 16.03 -18.49 -8.10
CA LEU A 216 14.82 -17.99 -8.75
C LEU A 216 14.84 -16.46 -8.94
N ILE A 217 15.38 -15.71 -7.97
CA ILE A 217 15.57 -14.25 -8.10
C ILE A 217 16.59 -13.96 -9.22
N HIS A 218 17.73 -14.66 -9.24
CA HIS A 218 18.75 -14.47 -10.27
C HIS A 218 18.25 -14.82 -11.68
N GLN A 219 17.42 -15.86 -11.78
CA GLN A 219 16.72 -16.24 -13.01
C GLN A 219 15.65 -15.23 -13.45
N GLY A 220 15.29 -14.28 -12.57
CA GLY A 220 14.23 -13.31 -12.81
C GLY A 220 12.83 -13.91 -12.67
N LEU A 221 12.70 -15.13 -12.16
CA LEU A 221 11.43 -15.81 -11.91
C LEU A 221 10.77 -15.33 -10.60
N LEU A 222 11.52 -14.63 -9.74
CA LEU A 222 11.01 -13.93 -8.58
C LEU A 222 11.46 -12.46 -8.57
N GLY A 223 10.51 -11.54 -8.46
CA GLY A 223 10.74 -10.10 -8.45
C GLY A 223 10.86 -9.54 -7.03
N GLY A 224 12.06 -9.60 -6.45
CA GLY A 224 12.29 -9.10 -5.10
C GLY A 224 13.66 -9.43 -4.53
N TYR A 225 13.79 -9.31 -3.22
CA TYR A 225 15.02 -9.62 -2.49
C TYR A 225 14.72 -10.37 -1.19
N ILE A 226 15.69 -11.15 -0.73
CA ILE A 226 15.61 -11.90 0.53
C ILE A 226 16.34 -11.10 1.62
N SER A 227 15.70 -11.00 2.78
CA SER A 227 16.32 -10.52 4.01
C SER A 227 16.73 -11.72 4.88
N PHE A 228 17.98 -12.18 4.77
CA PHE A 228 18.46 -13.37 5.47
C PHE A 228 18.34 -13.29 7.00
N SER A 229 18.61 -12.12 7.60
CA SER A 229 18.49 -11.91 9.05
C SER A 229 17.06 -11.92 9.59
N ARG A 230 16.08 -11.71 8.71
CA ARG A 230 14.64 -11.67 9.07
C ARG A 230 13.88 -12.86 8.50
N GLU A 231 14.56 -13.71 7.73
CA GLU A 231 13.99 -14.85 7.01
C GLU A 231 12.74 -14.48 6.20
N LYS A 232 12.77 -13.33 5.53
CA LYS A 232 11.62 -12.80 4.77
C LYS A 232 12.00 -12.45 3.34
N PHE A 233 11.08 -12.72 2.43
CA PHE A 233 11.17 -12.25 1.05
C PHE A 233 10.34 -10.98 0.88
N ALA A 234 10.90 -9.97 0.21
CA ALA A 234 10.25 -8.70 -0.06
C ALA A 234 10.05 -8.47 -1.55
N ILE A 235 8.80 -8.24 -1.96
CA ILE A 235 8.43 -8.03 -3.36
C ILE A 235 8.75 -6.59 -3.78
N GLN A 236 9.57 -6.45 -4.83
CA GLN A 236 9.90 -5.16 -5.40
C GLN A 236 8.86 -4.76 -6.46
N GLY A 237 8.56 -3.47 -6.59
CA GLY A 237 7.69 -2.97 -7.68
C GLY A 237 6.19 -3.24 -7.50
N ALA A 238 5.77 -3.83 -6.37
CA ALA A 238 4.37 -4.11 -6.06
C ALA A 238 3.46 -2.88 -6.13
N LYS A 239 4.00 -1.68 -5.90
CA LYS A 239 3.27 -0.41 -5.98
C LYS A 239 2.82 -0.04 -7.41
N LEU A 240 3.56 -0.46 -8.42
CA LEU A 240 3.30 -0.11 -9.82
C LEU A 240 2.50 -1.19 -10.54
N LYS A 241 2.86 -2.46 -10.33
CA LYS A 241 2.29 -3.61 -11.06
C LYS A 241 1.36 -4.48 -10.21
N GLY A 242 1.24 -4.22 -8.91
CA GLY A 242 0.58 -5.12 -7.95
C GLY A 242 1.55 -6.20 -7.43
N ALA A 243 1.26 -6.77 -6.25
CA ALA A 243 2.16 -7.71 -5.58
C ALA A 243 2.41 -8.98 -6.40
N LEU A 244 1.36 -9.59 -6.96
CA LEU A 244 1.48 -10.84 -7.72
C LEU A 244 2.26 -10.63 -9.03
N ALA A 245 1.87 -9.67 -9.86
CA ALA A 245 2.51 -9.45 -11.15
C ALA A 245 3.92 -8.87 -11.04
N ALA A 246 4.25 -8.18 -9.93
CA ALA A 246 5.61 -7.70 -9.68
C ALA A 246 6.51 -8.79 -9.09
N GLY A 247 5.98 -9.62 -8.19
CA GLY A 247 6.74 -10.68 -7.52
C GLY A 247 6.87 -11.98 -8.30
N PHE A 248 5.88 -12.32 -9.13
CA PHE A 248 5.78 -13.58 -9.85
C PHE A 248 5.51 -13.32 -11.34
N PRO A 249 6.57 -12.99 -12.12
CA PRO A 249 6.45 -12.81 -13.56
C PRO A 249 6.04 -14.12 -14.26
N ASN A 250 5.56 -13.99 -15.50
CA ASN A 250 5.24 -15.16 -16.31
C ASN A 250 6.55 -15.95 -16.60
N ALA A 251 6.61 -17.19 -16.12
CA ALA A 251 7.81 -18.02 -16.19
C ALA A 251 8.28 -18.23 -17.64
N TRP A 252 7.37 -18.60 -18.54
CA TRP A 252 7.71 -18.83 -19.95
C TRP A 252 8.30 -17.59 -20.60
N LYS A 253 7.65 -16.43 -20.47
CA LYS A 253 8.14 -15.17 -21.04
C LYS A 253 9.51 -14.77 -20.50
N THR A 254 9.78 -15.10 -19.23
CA THR A 254 11.06 -14.78 -18.57
C THR A 254 12.17 -15.68 -19.09
N ILE A 255 11.88 -16.96 -19.30
CA ILE A 255 12.82 -17.95 -19.83
C ILE A 255 13.08 -17.68 -21.31
N GLU A 256 12.03 -17.48 -22.11
CA GLU A 256 12.11 -17.19 -23.54
C GLU A 256 12.95 -15.93 -23.81
N ALA A 257 12.79 -14.87 -23.01
CA ALA A 257 13.59 -13.65 -23.15
C ALA A 257 15.09 -13.85 -22.86
N ARG A 258 15.48 -14.96 -22.22
CA ARG A 258 16.88 -15.33 -21.95
C ARG A 258 17.38 -16.48 -22.82
N ALA A 259 16.48 -17.19 -23.49
CA ALA A 259 16.81 -18.34 -24.31
C ALA A 259 17.42 -17.88 -25.64
N ASP A 260 18.51 -18.52 -26.03
CA ASP A 260 19.06 -18.39 -27.37
C ASP A 260 18.51 -19.50 -28.27
N ALA A 261 18.35 -19.21 -29.57
CA ALA A 261 17.84 -20.19 -30.53
C ALA A 261 18.86 -21.31 -30.80
N GLU A 262 20.14 -21.04 -30.59
CA GLU A 262 21.23 -22.00 -30.75
C GLU A 262 21.60 -22.63 -29.40
N VAL A 263 21.10 -23.84 -29.17
CA VAL A 263 21.40 -24.60 -27.95
C VAL A 263 22.59 -25.54 -28.22
N PRO A 264 23.74 -25.36 -27.55
CA PRO A 264 24.90 -26.22 -27.76
C PRO A 264 24.58 -27.70 -27.53
N GLY A 265 24.92 -28.56 -28.49
CA GLY A 265 24.68 -29.99 -28.42
C GLY A 265 23.31 -30.44 -28.95
N TRP A 266 22.41 -29.53 -29.31
CA TRP A 266 21.19 -29.90 -30.01
C TRP A 266 21.50 -30.19 -31.48
N LYS A 267 21.10 -31.38 -31.93
CA LYS A 267 21.18 -31.75 -33.35
C LYS A 267 20.15 -30.92 -34.10
N LEU A 268 20.59 -29.83 -34.73
CA LEU A 268 19.78 -29.09 -35.66
C LEU A 268 19.42 -30.02 -36.83
N GLU A 269 18.13 -30.12 -37.17
CA GLU A 269 17.72 -30.78 -38.39
C GLU A 269 18.24 -29.97 -39.58
N THR A 270 19.42 -30.34 -40.05
CA THR A 270 19.90 -29.89 -41.35
C THR A 270 18.94 -30.45 -42.40
N SER A 271 18.15 -29.57 -42.99
CA SER A 271 17.42 -29.83 -44.24
C SER A 271 18.40 -29.90 -45.41
N ALA A 272 19.40 -30.78 -45.33
CA ALA A 272 20.18 -31.15 -46.49
C ALA A 272 19.33 -32.09 -47.35
N PRO A 273 19.34 -31.91 -48.69
CA PRO A 273 18.71 -32.86 -49.59
C PRO A 273 19.31 -34.26 -49.37
N ILE A 274 18.47 -35.28 -49.54
CA ILE A 274 18.57 -36.71 -49.15
C ILE A 274 19.85 -37.49 -49.61
N HIS A 275 20.96 -36.85 -50.02
CA HIS A 275 22.07 -37.50 -50.74
C HIS A 275 23.48 -37.31 -50.17
N ALA A 276 23.70 -37.31 -48.86
CA ALA A 276 25.09 -37.27 -48.35
C ALA A 276 25.30 -38.01 -47.03
N GLY A 277 25.45 -39.34 -47.10
CA GLY A 277 26.21 -40.08 -46.11
C GLY A 277 27.68 -39.65 -46.19
N GLY A 278 28.09 -38.75 -45.29
CA GLY A 278 29.46 -38.24 -45.23
C GLY A 278 30.42 -39.26 -44.62
N VAL A 279 31.29 -39.86 -45.45
CA VAL A 279 32.43 -40.63 -44.97
C VAL A 279 33.53 -39.66 -44.51
N VAL A 280 33.82 -39.65 -43.21
CA VAL A 280 34.94 -38.88 -42.65
C VAL A 280 36.25 -39.58 -43.01
N ARG A 281 37.07 -38.96 -43.85
CA ARG A 281 38.41 -39.46 -44.21
C ARG A 281 39.42 -39.11 -43.10
N LEU A 282 39.85 -40.11 -42.34
CA LEU A 282 40.86 -39.99 -41.26
C LEU A 282 42.31 -40.05 -41.79
N SER A 283 42.63 -39.37 -42.90
CA SER A 283 44.02 -39.30 -43.38
C SER A 283 44.79 -38.24 -42.60
N GLY A 284 45.36 -38.62 -41.46
CA GLY A 284 46.27 -37.75 -40.69
C GLY A 284 46.28 -37.96 -39.18
N VAL A 285 45.44 -38.82 -38.62
CA VAL A 285 45.39 -39.06 -37.18
C VAL A 285 46.59 -39.93 -36.77
N ARG A 286 47.55 -39.35 -36.04
CA ARG A 286 48.58 -40.14 -35.35
C ARG A 286 48.01 -40.69 -34.04
N PRO A 287 48.25 -41.97 -33.71
CA PRO A 287 47.82 -42.54 -32.44
C PRO A 287 48.53 -41.82 -31.29
N VAL A 288 47.76 -41.43 -30.27
CA VAL A 288 48.28 -40.84 -29.04
C VAL A 288 48.68 -41.98 -28.11
N GLY A 289 49.97 -42.04 -27.78
CA GLY A 289 50.53 -42.82 -26.67
C GLY A 289 51.23 -44.11 -27.08
N LEU A 290 52.54 -44.03 -27.32
CA LEU A 290 53.54 -45.04 -26.97
C LEU A 290 54.92 -44.35 -27.09
N SER A 291 55.69 -44.47 -26.00
CA SER A 291 57.04 -43.98 -25.70
C SER A 291 57.97 -43.66 -26.86
#